data_AF-A0A1Y4UNH8-F1
#
_entry.id   AF-A0A1Y4UNH8-F1
#
_cell.length_a   1.000
_cell.length_b   1.000
_cell.length_c   1.000
_cell.angle_alpha   90.00
_cell.angle_beta   90.00
_cell.angle_gamma   90.00
#
_symmetry.space_group_name_H-M   'P 1'
#
loop_
_entity.id
_entity.type
_entity.pdbx_description
1 polymer ?
#
loop_
_entity_poly.entity_id
_entity_poly.type
_entity_poly.pdbx_seq_one_letter_code
_entity_poly.pdbx_strand_id
1 'polypeptide(L)'
;MAPTQNNRIAMVYCAGGSRAKRRGEADLSYLDCSMAKQAFADGVLECAQGCLGLGSCVEACRLDAIHIGVHGAAVVDREACVGCGLCVEACPQGLIRLVDADTTIVPRCSNQDAGPVARNACDVSCITCRMCERNCPAAAITMVDNHAVIDPERCISCGMCAVKCPRGVIVDADGVFTVADFA
;
A
#
# COMPACT_ATOMS: atom_id res chain seq x y z
N MET A 1 -32.28 -0.01 8.19
CA MET A 1 -31.29 -0.75 7.37
C MET A 1 -30.42 -1.53 8.32
N ALA A 2 -30.40 -2.86 8.23
CA ALA A 2 -29.46 -3.68 9.00
C ALA A 2 -28.03 -3.33 8.55
N PRO A 3 -27.04 -3.30 9.46
CA PRO A 3 -25.65 -3.12 9.07
C PRO A 3 -25.29 -4.29 8.14
N THR A 4 -24.90 -3.95 6.91
CA THR A 4 -24.41 -4.88 5.90
C THR A 4 -23.27 -5.69 6.52
N GLN A 5 -23.37 -7.01 6.39
CA GLN A 5 -22.39 -7.97 6.89
C GLN A 5 -20.95 -7.52 6.51
N ASN A 6 -20.05 -7.44 7.49
CA ASN A 6 -18.64 -7.02 7.39
C ASN A 6 -17.88 -7.83 6.31
N ASN A 7 -18.05 -7.51 5.04
CA ASN A 7 -17.24 -8.07 3.98
C ASN A 7 -15.94 -7.27 3.93
N ARG A 8 -14.91 -7.76 4.62
CA ARG A 8 -13.59 -7.13 4.65
C ARG A 8 -12.67 -7.85 3.68
N ILE A 9 -11.77 -7.11 3.06
CA ILE A 9 -10.75 -7.63 2.14
C ILE A 9 -9.37 -7.13 2.53
N ALA A 10 -8.34 -7.88 2.13
CA ALA A 10 -6.96 -7.46 2.33
C ALA A 10 -6.58 -6.34 1.36
N MET A 11 -5.76 -5.41 1.86
CA MET A 11 -5.24 -4.32 1.07
C MET A 11 -3.80 -4.01 1.45
N VAL A 12 -2.96 -3.84 0.44
CA VAL A 12 -1.52 -3.58 0.61
C VAL A 12 -1.26 -2.07 0.56
N TYR A 13 -0.65 -1.50 1.59
CA TYR A 13 -0.33 -0.08 1.69
C TYR A 13 1.10 0.21 1.19
N CYS A 14 1.43 -0.38 0.04
CA CYS A 14 2.68 -0.11 -0.65
C CYS A 14 2.45 -0.26 -2.16
N ALA A 15 2.75 0.80 -2.90
CA ALA A 15 2.89 0.78 -4.34
C ALA A 15 4.37 0.86 -4.79
N GLY A 16 5.31 1.04 -3.85
CA GLY A 16 6.74 1.22 -4.16
C GLY A 16 7.32 0.07 -4.97
N GLY A 17 7.50 -1.09 -4.35
CA GLY A 17 8.15 -2.23 -5.01
C GLY A 17 9.46 -1.82 -5.68
N SER A 18 9.65 -2.10 -6.98
CA SER A 18 10.81 -1.72 -7.79
C SER A 18 10.99 -0.22 -7.99
N ARG A 19 9.98 0.59 -7.65
CA ARG A 19 10.05 2.06 -7.61
C ARG A 19 10.60 2.59 -6.29
N ALA A 20 10.79 1.74 -5.29
CA ALA A 20 11.60 2.06 -4.12
C ALA A 20 13.06 1.69 -4.41
N LYS A 21 13.99 2.59 -4.11
CA LYS A 21 15.41 2.36 -4.35
C LYS A 21 15.91 1.19 -3.52
N ARG A 22 16.65 0.30 -4.17
CA ARG A 22 17.32 -0.83 -3.52
C ARG A 22 18.58 -0.36 -2.80
N ARG A 23 18.80 -0.88 -1.61
CA ARG A 23 20.07 -0.75 -0.90
C ARG A 23 21.00 -1.86 -1.37
N GLY A 24 21.95 -1.52 -2.24
CA GLY A 24 22.95 -2.46 -2.76
C GLY A 24 22.36 -3.60 -3.60
N GLU A 25 23.20 -4.62 -3.82
CA GLU A 25 22.93 -5.75 -4.73
C GLU A 25 22.86 -7.07 -3.94
N ALA A 26 21.95 -7.14 -2.96
CA ALA A 26 21.70 -8.37 -2.23
C ALA A 26 20.93 -9.39 -3.08
N ASP A 27 21.44 -10.62 -3.16
CA ASP A 27 20.67 -11.78 -3.62
C ASP A 27 19.64 -12.18 -2.56
N LEU A 28 18.37 -12.18 -2.94
CA LEU A 28 17.24 -12.51 -2.07
C LEU A 28 16.51 -13.78 -2.52
N SER A 29 17.02 -14.49 -3.53
CA SER A 29 16.32 -15.59 -4.19
C SER A 29 15.97 -16.76 -3.27
N TYR A 30 16.67 -16.90 -2.15
CA TYR A 30 16.51 -17.96 -1.17
C TYR A 30 15.86 -17.49 0.15
N LEU A 31 15.37 -16.26 0.20
CA LEU A 31 14.84 -15.64 1.41
C LEU A 31 13.35 -15.36 1.30
N ASP A 32 12.63 -15.51 2.41
CA ASP A 32 11.31 -14.90 2.60
C ASP A 32 11.44 -13.47 3.18
N CYS A 33 10.31 -12.76 3.31
CA CYS A 33 10.31 -11.40 3.85
C CYS A 33 10.87 -11.30 5.28
N SER A 34 10.63 -12.31 6.11
CA SER A 34 11.05 -12.31 7.53
C SER A 34 12.55 -12.56 7.63
N MET A 35 13.07 -13.52 6.86
CA MET A 35 14.49 -13.81 6.76
C MET A 35 15.25 -12.60 6.20
N ALA A 36 14.75 -11.97 5.14
CA ALA A 36 15.38 -10.77 4.58
C ALA A 36 15.39 -9.60 5.59
N LYS A 37 14.30 -9.39 6.34
CA LYS A 37 14.26 -8.36 7.38
C LYS A 37 15.30 -8.59 8.48
N GLN A 38 15.63 -9.85 8.79
CA GLN A 38 16.64 -10.21 9.79
C GLN A 38 18.07 -10.18 9.24
N ALA A 39 18.27 -10.61 8.00
CA ALA A 39 19.59 -10.74 7.38
C ALA A 39 20.23 -9.37 7.03
N PHE A 40 19.41 -8.36 6.71
CA PHE A 40 19.87 -7.05 6.28
C PHE A 40 19.54 -5.98 7.32
N ALA A 41 20.46 -5.76 8.27
CA ALA A 41 20.28 -4.80 9.37
C ALA A 41 19.98 -3.36 8.87
N ASP A 42 20.63 -2.94 7.78
CA ASP A 42 20.41 -1.63 7.15
C ASP A 42 19.20 -1.59 6.18
N GLY A 43 18.47 -2.71 6.07
CA GLY A 43 17.35 -2.90 5.16
C GLY A 43 17.74 -3.22 3.72
N VAL A 44 16.77 -3.74 2.97
CA VAL A 44 16.90 -4.09 1.54
C VAL A 44 16.57 -2.91 0.62
N LEU A 45 15.74 -1.99 1.10
CA LEU A 45 15.29 -0.80 0.40
C LEU A 45 15.76 0.44 1.17
N GLU A 46 15.94 1.55 0.47
CA GLU A 46 16.10 2.86 1.13
C GLU A 46 14.84 3.23 1.93
N CYS A 47 13.66 2.81 1.46
CA CYS A 47 12.40 2.90 2.19
C CYS A 47 12.29 1.75 3.20
N ALA A 48 12.47 2.04 4.50
CA ALA A 48 12.49 1.03 5.54
C ALA A 48 11.16 0.24 5.67
N GLN A 49 10.02 0.87 5.40
CA GLN A 49 8.69 0.25 5.42
C GLN A 49 8.30 -0.39 4.07
N GLY A 50 9.18 -0.41 3.07
CA GLY A 50 8.85 -0.84 1.72
C GLY A 50 8.53 -2.34 1.60
N CYS A 51 7.65 -2.70 0.67
CA CYS A 51 7.39 -4.11 0.35
C CYS A 51 8.66 -4.75 -0.20
N LEU A 52 9.09 -5.87 0.40
CA LEU A 52 10.32 -6.57 -0.01
C LEU A 52 10.15 -7.41 -1.28
N GLY A 53 8.90 -7.73 -1.66
CA GLY A 53 8.59 -8.50 -2.87
C GLY A 53 8.87 -9.99 -2.79
N LEU A 54 9.11 -10.55 -1.58
CA LEU A 54 9.53 -11.96 -1.39
C LEU A 54 8.38 -12.92 -1.09
N GLY A 55 7.12 -12.52 -1.30
CA GLY A 55 6.01 -13.47 -1.37
C GLY A 55 5.51 -14.09 -0.07
N SER A 56 5.99 -13.72 1.13
CA SER A 56 5.46 -14.32 2.38
C SER A 56 3.94 -14.22 2.54
N CYS A 57 3.32 -13.16 2.03
CA CYS A 57 1.87 -13.01 2.02
C CYS A 57 1.17 -13.88 0.97
N VAL A 58 1.85 -14.20 -0.13
CA VAL A 58 1.39 -15.12 -1.19
C VAL A 58 1.33 -16.53 -0.64
N GLU A 59 2.42 -17.00 -0.03
CA GLU A 59 2.48 -18.33 0.63
C GLU A 59 1.43 -18.50 1.74
N ALA A 60 1.10 -17.42 2.44
CA ALA A 60 0.07 -17.44 3.48
C ALA A 60 -1.37 -17.54 2.92
N CYS A 61 -1.60 -17.16 1.66
CA CYS A 61 -2.93 -17.10 1.08
C CYS A 61 -3.39 -18.45 0.55
N ARG A 62 -4.37 -19.07 1.22
CA ARG A 62 -4.93 -20.36 0.81
C ARG A 62 -5.90 -20.30 -0.38
N LEU A 63 -6.28 -19.09 -0.79
CA LEU A 63 -7.22 -18.85 -1.88
C LEU A 63 -6.56 -18.22 -3.11
N ASP A 64 -5.22 -18.11 -3.10
CA ASP A 64 -4.46 -17.49 -4.19
C ASP A 64 -4.93 -16.07 -4.55
N ALA A 65 -5.46 -15.34 -3.57
CA ALA A 65 -6.02 -13.99 -3.75
C ALA A 65 -4.95 -12.88 -3.66
N ILE A 66 -3.66 -13.21 -3.57
CA ILE A 66 -2.60 -12.22 -3.45
C ILE A 66 -1.36 -12.69 -4.22
N HIS A 67 -0.79 -11.79 -5.00
CA HIS A 67 0.37 -12.08 -5.85
C HIS A 67 1.40 -10.95 -5.74
N ILE A 68 2.63 -11.19 -6.20
CA ILE A 68 3.61 -10.13 -6.40
C ILE A 68 3.38 -9.53 -7.79
N GLY A 69 2.99 -8.25 -7.84
CA GLY A 69 2.70 -7.56 -9.09
C GLY A 69 3.97 -7.25 -9.90
N VAL A 70 3.80 -6.68 -11.10
CA VAL A 70 4.90 -6.41 -12.05
C VAL A 70 5.97 -5.48 -11.48
N HIS A 71 5.56 -4.60 -10.56
CA HIS A 71 6.46 -3.70 -9.86
C HIS A 71 7.02 -4.31 -8.57
N GLY A 72 6.89 -5.61 -8.30
CA GLY A 72 7.48 -6.25 -7.11
C GLY A 72 6.80 -5.93 -5.78
N ALA A 73 5.69 -5.18 -5.77
CA ALA A 73 4.84 -5.01 -4.59
C ALA A 73 3.66 -5.99 -4.63
N ALA A 74 3.19 -6.43 -3.47
CA ALA A 74 2.05 -7.33 -3.40
C ALA A 74 0.73 -6.64 -3.86
N VAL A 75 -0.08 -7.38 -4.60
CA VAL A 75 -1.39 -6.98 -5.13
C VAL A 75 -2.42 -8.03 -4.74
N VAL A 76 -3.63 -7.59 -4.39
CA VAL A 76 -4.72 -8.45 -3.90
C VAL A 76 -5.81 -8.51 -4.97
N ASP A 77 -6.21 -9.72 -5.33
CA ASP A 77 -7.46 -9.97 -6.04
C ASP A 77 -8.63 -9.78 -5.06
N ARG A 78 -9.42 -8.73 -5.29
CA ARG A 78 -10.51 -8.34 -4.41
C ARG A 78 -11.73 -9.26 -4.51
N GLU A 79 -11.89 -9.95 -5.64
CA GLU A 79 -12.99 -10.88 -5.85
C GLU A 79 -12.71 -12.23 -5.18
N ALA A 80 -11.45 -12.67 -5.21
CA ALA A 80 -11.03 -13.91 -4.55
C ALA A 80 -10.80 -13.76 -3.03
N CYS A 81 -10.52 -12.55 -2.54
CA CYS A 81 -10.19 -12.33 -1.13
C CYS A 81 -11.42 -12.45 -0.21
N VAL A 82 -11.34 -13.35 0.78
CA VAL A 82 -12.40 -13.52 1.81
C VAL A 82 -12.10 -12.81 3.14
N GLY A 83 -11.03 -12.01 3.20
CA GLY A 83 -10.72 -11.22 4.39
C GLY A 83 -10.20 -11.99 5.61
N CYS A 84 -9.61 -13.19 5.43
CA CYS A 84 -9.19 -14.03 6.57
C CYS A 84 -8.03 -13.46 7.40
N GLY A 85 -7.26 -12.50 6.88
CA GLY A 85 -6.19 -11.81 7.62
C GLY A 85 -4.84 -12.52 7.69
N LEU A 86 -4.68 -13.75 7.18
CA LEU A 86 -3.40 -14.48 7.23
C LEU A 86 -2.23 -13.71 6.59
N CYS A 87 -2.49 -12.97 5.51
CA CYS A 87 -1.48 -12.13 4.86
C CYS A 87 -1.07 -10.91 5.71
N VAL A 88 -1.96 -10.42 6.58
CA VAL A 88 -1.67 -9.33 7.52
C VAL A 88 -0.61 -9.79 8.54
N GLU A 89 -0.82 -10.97 9.12
CA GLU A 89 0.13 -11.58 10.07
C GLU A 89 1.46 -11.94 9.40
N ALA A 90 1.41 -12.46 8.17
CA ALA A 90 2.59 -12.89 7.43
C ALA A 90 3.48 -11.75 6.91
N CYS A 91 3.02 -10.49 6.95
CA CYS A 91 3.78 -9.36 6.43
C CYS A 91 4.66 -8.74 7.54
N PRO A 92 5.98 -9.00 7.58
CA PRO A 92 6.84 -8.43 8.62
C PRO A 92 7.05 -6.92 8.47
N GLN A 93 6.64 -6.34 7.34
CA GLN A 93 6.64 -4.89 7.08
C GLN A 93 5.36 -4.19 7.58
N GLY A 94 4.33 -4.93 8.00
CA GLY A 94 3.07 -4.35 8.47
C GLY A 94 2.29 -3.59 7.39
N LEU A 95 2.48 -3.97 6.13
CA LEU A 95 1.92 -3.24 4.98
C LEU A 95 0.51 -3.66 4.62
N ILE A 96 -0.01 -4.76 5.14
CA ILE A 96 -1.29 -5.31 4.72
C ILE A 96 -2.32 -5.05 5.82
N ARG A 97 -3.52 -4.58 5.46
CA ARG A 97 -4.62 -4.34 6.40
C ARG A 97 -5.90 -4.90 5.83
N LEU A 98 -6.84 -5.25 6.70
CA LEU A 98 -8.21 -5.54 6.29
C LEU A 98 -8.99 -4.21 6.22
N VAL A 99 -9.69 -3.98 5.13
CA VAL A 99 -10.57 -2.83 4.91
C VAL A 99 -11.93 -3.33 4.46
N ASP A 100 -12.96 -2.49 4.53
CA ASP A 100 -14.27 -2.86 4.00
C ASP A 100 -14.19 -2.99 2.47
N ALA A 101 -14.92 -3.96 1.91
CA ALA A 101 -14.82 -4.29 0.49
C ALA A 101 -15.23 -3.13 -0.43
N ASP A 102 -16.06 -2.21 0.06
CA ASP A 102 -16.48 -0.98 -0.61
C ASP A 102 -15.49 0.20 -0.43
N THR A 103 -14.41 0.02 0.33
CA THR A 103 -13.33 1.00 0.43
C THR A 103 -12.48 0.97 -0.85
N THR A 104 -12.80 1.87 -1.77
CA THR A 104 -12.14 1.92 -3.09
C THR A 104 -11.00 2.94 -3.13
N ILE A 105 -11.15 4.10 -2.49
CA ILE A 105 -10.12 5.16 -2.50
C ILE A 105 -9.10 4.96 -1.37
N VAL A 106 -7.87 4.59 -1.72
CA VAL A 106 -6.90 4.08 -0.75
C VAL A 106 -5.49 4.67 -0.94
N PRO A 107 -4.81 5.10 0.13
CA PRO A 107 -3.44 5.56 0.06
C PRO A 107 -2.48 4.35 0.07
N ARG A 108 -1.97 3.95 -1.10
CA ARG A 108 -1.04 2.81 -1.29
C ARG A 108 0.39 3.14 -0.84
N CYS A 109 0.55 3.75 0.33
CA CYS A 109 1.84 4.01 0.94
C CYS A 109 1.71 3.87 2.47
N SER A 110 2.82 3.55 3.13
CA SER A 110 2.96 3.54 4.59
C SER A 110 4.31 4.10 5.03
N ASN A 111 5.05 4.73 4.10
CA ASN A 111 6.26 5.45 4.46
C ASN A 111 5.87 6.67 5.30
N GLN A 112 6.55 6.82 6.44
CA GLN A 112 6.33 7.90 7.42
C GLN A 112 7.53 8.87 7.51
N ASP A 113 8.50 8.72 6.61
CA ASP A 113 9.66 9.60 6.54
C ASP A 113 9.23 11.00 6.09
N ALA A 114 10.04 12.00 6.44
CA ALA A 114 9.83 13.36 5.95
C ALA A 114 9.83 13.39 4.42
N GLY A 115 8.97 14.23 3.82
CA GLY A 115 8.73 14.23 2.37
C GLY A 115 9.99 14.26 1.47
N PRO A 116 11.04 15.05 1.76
CA PRO A 116 12.29 15.00 1.00
C PRO A 116 13.01 13.65 1.06
N VAL A 117 13.00 13.00 2.23
CA VAL A 117 13.60 11.67 2.44
C VAL A 117 12.79 10.62 1.70
N ALA A 118 11.46 10.62 1.89
CA ALA A 118 10.55 9.70 1.23
C ALA A 118 10.63 9.81 -0.30
N ARG A 119 10.71 11.04 -0.85
CA ARG A 119 10.88 11.30 -2.28
C ARG A 119 12.18 10.73 -2.81
N ASN A 120 13.26 10.86 -2.05
CA ASN A 120 14.56 10.34 -2.46
C ASN A 120 14.58 8.81 -2.43
N ALA A 121 13.90 8.18 -1.48
CA ALA A 121 13.89 6.72 -1.33
C ALA A 121 12.92 6.00 -2.30
N CYS A 122 11.87 6.66 -2.79
CA CYS A 122 10.82 6.01 -3.58
C CYS A 122 10.11 6.96 -4.55
N ASP A 123 9.90 6.50 -5.79
CA ASP A 123 9.29 7.28 -6.86
C ASP A 123 7.76 7.40 -6.73
N VAL A 124 7.13 6.66 -5.82
CA VAL A 124 5.67 6.67 -5.56
C VAL A 124 5.36 6.70 -4.05
N SER A 125 6.17 7.42 -3.28
CA SER A 125 5.94 7.67 -1.85
C SER A 125 5.08 8.91 -1.61
N CYS A 126 4.36 8.93 -0.48
CA CYS A 126 3.76 10.16 0.00
C CYS A 126 4.88 11.14 0.40
N ILE A 127 4.68 12.41 0.06
CA ILE A 127 5.65 13.49 0.33
C ILE A 127 5.05 14.61 1.17
N THR A 128 3.91 14.34 1.83
CA THR A 128 3.21 15.29 2.69
C THR A 128 2.85 16.62 2.02
N CYS A 129 2.57 16.63 0.72
CA CYS A 129 2.25 17.87 -0.02
C CYS A 129 0.84 18.44 0.29
N ARG A 130 0.00 17.68 0.98
CA ARG A 130 -1.39 18.03 1.38
C ARG A 130 -2.34 18.33 0.23
N MET A 131 -2.01 17.93 -1.01
CA MET A 131 -2.91 18.12 -2.15
C MET A 131 -4.19 17.30 -2.01
N CYS A 132 -4.10 16.06 -1.50
CA CYS A 132 -5.26 15.22 -1.24
C CYS A 132 -6.20 15.82 -0.18
N GLU A 133 -5.64 16.28 0.94
CA GLU A 133 -6.36 16.96 2.02
C GLU A 133 -7.09 18.22 1.52
N ARG A 134 -6.39 19.12 0.81
CA ARG A 134 -6.98 20.37 0.30
C ARG A 134 -8.07 20.18 -0.77
N ASN A 135 -8.02 19.10 -1.53
CA ASN A 135 -8.96 18.83 -2.62
C ASN A 135 -10.07 17.83 -2.22
N CYS A 136 -10.12 17.38 -0.96
CA CYS A 136 -11.16 16.48 -0.51
C CYS A 136 -12.44 17.28 -0.16
N PRO A 137 -13.55 17.12 -0.90
CA PRO A 137 -14.77 17.90 -0.66
C PRO A 137 -15.49 17.47 0.62
N ALA A 138 -15.28 16.23 1.06
CA ALA A 138 -15.83 15.69 2.29
C ALA A 138 -14.92 15.94 3.51
N ALA A 139 -13.75 16.53 3.30
CA ALA A 139 -12.70 16.71 4.30
C ALA A 139 -12.36 15.38 5.05
N ALA A 140 -12.36 14.27 4.31
CA ALA A 140 -12.14 12.92 4.80
C ALA A 140 -10.64 12.54 4.91
N ILE A 141 -9.72 13.44 4.58
CA ILE A 141 -8.29 13.14 4.51
C ILE A 141 -7.54 14.02 5.50
N THR A 142 -6.67 13.42 6.30
CA THR A 142 -5.75 14.11 7.20
C THR A 142 -4.31 13.63 6.97
N MET A 143 -3.33 14.43 7.38
CA MET A 143 -1.93 14.03 7.37
C MET A 143 -1.50 13.58 8.77
N VAL A 144 -1.07 12.33 8.89
CA VAL A 144 -0.56 11.73 10.14
C VAL A 144 0.78 11.09 9.83
N ASP A 145 1.81 11.40 10.63
CA ASP A 145 3.17 10.85 10.50
C ASP A 145 3.71 10.92 9.06
N ASN A 146 3.61 12.11 8.43
CA ASN A 146 4.03 12.35 7.04
C ASN A 146 3.29 11.53 5.96
N HIS A 147 2.15 10.92 6.29
CA HIS A 147 1.38 10.10 5.38
C HIS A 147 -0.11 10.49 5.36
N ALA A 148 -0.79 10.28 4.22
CA ALA A 148 -2.20 10.63 4.07
C ALA A 148 -3.08 9.52 4.66
N VAL A 149 -3.95 9.85 5.60
CA VAL A 149 -4.93 8.93 6.18
C VAL A 149 -6.31 9.34 5.70
N ILE A 150 -7.07 8.38 5.19
CA ILE A 150 -8.43 8.58 4.70
C ILE A 150 -9.39 7.96 5.73
N ASP A 151 -10.34 8.78 6.19
CA ASP A 151 -11.47 8.37 6.99
C ASP A 151 -12.52 7.72 6.06
N PRO A 152 -12.73 6.39 6.15
CA PRO A 152 -13.65 5.68 5.27
C PRO A 152 -15.12 6.08 5.51
N GLU A 153 -15.50 6.48 6.72
CA GLU A 153 -16.88 6.87 7.04
C GLU A 153 -17.27 8.22 6.41
N ARG A 154 -16.27 9.07 6.15
CA ARG A 154 -16.47 10.38 5.51
C ARG A 154 -16.16 10.38 4.02
N CYS A 155 -15.43 9.38 3.54
CA CYS A 155 -15.05 9.31 2.13
C CYS A 155 -16.27 9.04 1.25
N ILE A 156 -16.54 9.93 0.30
CA ILE A 156 -17.62 9.76 -0.69
C ILE A 156 -17.12 9.17 -2.02
N SER A 157 -15.93 8.56 -2.02
CA SER A 157 -15.28 7.93 -3.17
C SER A 157 -15.24 8.77 -4.46
N CYS A 158 -15.08 10.09 -4.35
CA CYS A 158 -15.08 11.01 -5.49
C CYS A 158 -13.79 11.01 -6.35
N GLY A 159 -12.74 10.31 -5.93
CA GLY A 159 -11.48 10.19 -6.70
C GLY A 159 -10.59 11.45 -6.79
N MET A 160 -11.03 12.63 -6.32
CA MET A 160 -10.25 13.87 -6.45
C MET A 160 -8.85 13.79 -5.84
N CYS A 161 -8.71 13.11 -4.69
CA CYS A 161 -7.42 12.92 -4.05
C CYS A 161 -6.47 12.01 -4.87
N ALA A 162 -7.02 11.02 -5.57
CA ALA A 162 -6.28 10.12 -6.44
C ALA A 162 -5.74 10.89 -7.66
N VAL A 163 -6.60 11.67 -8.31
CA VAL A 163 -6.23 12.53 -9.46
C VAL A 163 -5.24 13.63 -9.08
N LYS A 164 -5.40 14.25 -7.91
CA LYS A 164 -4.56 15.38 -7.46
C LYS A 164 -3.26 14.94 -6.79
N CYS A 165 -3.04 13.65 -6.54
CA CYS A 165 -1.81 13.18 -5.94
C CYS A 165 -0.66 13.23 -6.97
N PRO A 166 0.32 14.14 -6.84
CA PRO A 166 1.42 14.24 -7.82
C PRO A 166 2.39 13.06 -7.77
N ARG A 167 2.19 12.13 -6.83
CA ARG A 167 3.00 10.92 -6.62
C ARG A 167 2.26 9.64 -6.98
N GLY A 168 0.98 9.73 -7.38
CA GLY A 168 0.14 8.56 -7.66
C GLY A 168 -0.10 7.65 -6.45
N VAL A 169 0.14 8.12 -5.22
CA VAL A 169 0.05 7.27 -4.02
C VAL A 169 -1.38 6.83 -3.71
N ILE A 170 -2.34 7.73 -3.93
CA ILE A 170 -3.75 7.45 -3.66
C ILE A 170 -4.36 6.93 -4.94
N VAL A 171 -5.01 5.77 -4.86
CA VAL A 171 -5.62 5.10 -6.01
C VAL A 171 -7.07 4.74 -5.72
N ASP A 172 -7.82 4.58 -6.81
CA ASP A 172 -9.08 3.87 -6.78
C ASP A 172 -8.81 2.38 -7.05
N ALA A 173 -9.19 1.52 -6.11
CA ALA A 173 -9.02 0.08 -6.18
C ALA A 173 -9.94 -0.59 -7.22
N ASP A 174 -10.93 0.14 -7.78
CA ASP A 174 -11.76 -0.30 -8.92
C ASP A 174 -11.18 0.15 -10.28
N GLY A 175 -10.04 0.85 -10.29
CA GLY A 175 -9.33 1.21 -11.53
C GLY A 175 -9.85 2.47 -12.25
N VAL A 176 -10.68 3.30 -11.59
CA VAL A 176 -11.13 4.57 -12.17
C VAL A 176 -10.07 5.66 -11.95
N PHE A 177 -9.27 5.88 -13.00
CA PHE A 177 -8.26 6.93 -13.25
C PHE A 177 -7.35 7.37 -12.08
N THR A 178 -6.12 6.83 -12.07
CA THR A 178 -4.93 7.52 -11.57
C THR A 178 -3.92 7.74 -12.69
N VAL A 179 -3.09 8.77 -12.56
CA VAL A 179 -2.05 9.16 -13.55
C VAL A 179 -0.81 8.26 -13.54
N ALA A 180 -0.81 7.19 -12.76
CA ALA A 180 0.29 6.24 -12.66
C ALA A 180 -0.27 4.84 -12.87
N ASP A 181 0.14 4.18 -13.95
CA ASP A 181 -0.20 2.78 -14.18
C ASP A 181 0.39 1.92 -13.04
N PHE A 182 -0.48 1.18 -12.37
CA PHE A 182 -0.13 0.21 -11.31
C PHE A 182 -0.38 -1.24 -11.76
N ALA A 183 -0.67 -1.44 -13.05
CA ALA A 183 -0.89 -2.74 -13.68
C ALA A 183 0.43 -3.37 -14.14
#